data_AF-A0A7X8ID67-F1
#
_entry.id   AF-A0A7X8ID67-F1
#
_cell.length_a   1.000
_cell.length_b   1.000
_cell.length_c   1.000
_cell.angle_alpha   90.00
_cell.angle_beta   90.00
_cell.angle_gamma   90.00
#
_symmetry.space_group_name_H-M   'P 1'
#
loop_
_entity.id
_entity.type
_entity.pdbx_description
1 polymer ?
#
loop_
_entity_poly.entity_id
_entity_poly.type
_entity_poly.pdbx_seq_one_letter_code
_entity_poly.pdbx_strand_id
1 'polypeptide(L)'
;SGGGKSEMLEHVHREKDGRFLLGENIVTGKKRYVVLNQTCHLNPVTDDMAMCRPTTKNTGDYLVVKDAEQAWFVRINHIRKYGTNPHLESITVHPPEPLIFLNLRAVPKATCLIWEHTEDKPGLPCPNPRVILPRRFVPHVVDEPVEVMIRSFGIRMPPCTKEKPSYGIAGYLHVLPAGLAWLWRLVAPRGHDNPSITDTGGMSSEGVGSYWPFATGRIVDHANLLLRQIQSTPKVRYVLIPNQHVGAWRVSFMPQWISREYLGRRGAARFHPQQIQPSRCPLLGYAFNTMQVEGTPISPSFLQVETQPEVGMEGFDAGAEILQKFFDRELKNFLHPDLDPLGKKIIACCLDRGSVRDYEALMYDVFF
;
A
#
# COMPACT_ATOMS: atom_id res chain seq x y z
N SER A 1 3.26 8.81 2.81
CA SER A 1 3.85 8.39 4.09
C SER A 1 2.85 7.50 4.80
N GLY A 2 3.25 6.39 5.41
CA GLY A 2 2.34 5.47 6.14
C GLY A 2 1.53 4.47 5.29
N GLY A 3 1.66 4.50 3.96
CA GLY A 3 1.03 3.53 3.06
C GLY A 3 1.77 2.20 2.90
N GLY A 4 2.91 2.01 3.58
CA GLY A 4 3.68 0.76 3.52
C GLY A 4 4.85 0.74 2.52
N LYS A 5 5.38 1.89 2.11
CA LYS A 5 6.41 1.94 1.05
C LYS A 5 7.73 1.34 1.53
N SER A 6 8.26 1.85 2.63
CA SER A 6 9.48 1.36 3.27
C SER A 6 9.26 -0.01 3.89
N GLU A 7 8.08 -0.25 4.47
CA GLU A 7 7.72 -1.53 5.08
C GLU A 7 7.71 -2.68 4.05
N MET A 8 7.43 -2.37 2.78
CA MET A 8 7.51 -3.34 1.68
C MET A 8 8.93 -3.73 1.28
N LEU A 9 9.95 -2.96 1.72
CA LEU A 9 11.36 -3.31 1.58
C LEU A 9 11.86 -4.22 2.72
N GLU A 10 11.08 -4.36 3.79
CA GLU A 10 11.43 -5.20 4.92
C GLU A 10 11.01 -6.66 4.73
N HIS A 11 11.73 -7.57 5.39
CA HIS A 11 11.25 -8.93 5.58
C HIS A 11 10.04 -8.94 6.51
N VAL A 12 9.13 -9.90 6.28
CA VAL A 12 7.98 -10.11 7.16
C VAL A 12 8.44 -10.46 8.57
N HIS A 13 7.80 -9.85 9.57
CA HIS A 13 8.16 -10.07 10.98
C HIS A 13 7.59 -11.40 11.48
N ARG A 14 8.43 -12.18 12.16
CA ARG A 14 8.06 -13.47 12.77
C ARG A 14 7.75 -13.30 14.25
N GLU A 15 6.75 -14.05 14.72
CA GLU A 15 6.58 -14.31 16.14
C GLU A 15 7.74 -15.16 16.68
N LYS A 16 7.89 -15.22 18.00
CA LYS A 16 8.97 -15.99 18.66
C LYS A 16 8.99 -17.47 18.29
N ASP A 17 7.84 -18.02 17.91
CA ASP A 17 7.68 -19.42 17.48
C ASP A 17 7.85 -19.60 15.96
N GLY A 18 8.26 -18.55 15.24
CA GLY A 18 8.52 -18.56 13.81
C GLY A 18 7.29 -18.34 12.92
N ARG A 19 6.07 -18.31 13.48
CA ARG A 19 4.84 -18.08 12.72
C ARG A 19 4.65 -16.60 12.39
N PHE A 20 3.83 -16.30 11.40
CA PHE A 20 3.38 -14.92 11.15
C PHE A 20 1.98 -14.72 11.73
N LEU A 21 1.77 -13.62 12.46
CA LEU A 21 0.44 -13.20 12.89
C LEU A 21 -0.29 -12.57 11.68
N LEU A 22 -1.28 -13.29 11.12
CA LEU A 22 -2.15 -12.75 10.08
C LEU A 22 -3.01 -11.62 10.63
N GLY A 23 -3.56 -11.80 11.83
CA GLY A 23 -4.29 -10.72 12.46
C GLY A 23 -4.90 -11.12 13.78
N GLU A 24 -5.37 -10.09 14.46
CA GLU A 24 -6.08 -10.17 15.73
C GLU A 24 -7.46 -9.54 15.55
N ASN A 25 -8.51 -10.32 15.80
CA ASN A 25 -9.87 -9.83 15.74
C ASN A 25 -10.12 -8.88 16.92
N ILE A 26 -10.56 -7.65 16.62
CA ILE A 26 -10.70 -6.59 17.62
C ILE A 26 -11.91 -6.76 18.53
N VAL A 27 -12.88 -7.61 18.15
CA VAL A 27 -14.09 -7.89 18.92
C VAL A 27 -13.88 -9.09 19.84
N THR A 28 -13.28 -10.17 19.32
CA THR A 28 -13.14 -11.45 20.03
C THR A 28 -11.75 -11.67 20.64
N GLY A 29 -10.75 -10.86 20.26
CA GLY A 29 -9.34 -11.05 20.63
C GLY A 29 -8.67 -12.27 19.95
N LYS A 30 -9.39 -12.97 19.07
CA LYS A 30 -8.89 -14.18 18.40
C LYS A 30 -7.73 -13.83 17.49
N LYS A 31 -6.63 -14.58 17.60
CA LYS A 31 -5.45 -14.46 16.73
C LYS A 31 -5.42 -15.56 15.67
N ARG A 32 -5.00 -15.20 14.46
CA ARG A 32 -4.79 -16.14 13.36
C ARG A 32 -3.35 -16.06 12.91
N TYR A 33 -2.75 -17.22 12.64
CA TYR A 33 -1.37 -17.34 12.25
C TYR A 33 -1.23 -18.14 10.95
N VAL A 34 -0.14 -17.90 10.24
CA VAL A 34 0.29 -18.68 9.08
C VAL A 34 1.74 -19.10 9.26
N VAL A 35 2.12 -20.23 8.67
CA VAL A 35 3.50 -20.67 8.59
C VAL A 35 3.98 -20.48 7.16
N LEU A 36 5.11 -19.81 7.00
CA LEU A 36 5.84 -19.73 5.74
C LEU A 36 7.28 -20.15 6.01
N ASN A 37 7.73 -21.20 5.32
CA ASN A 37 9.06 -21.76 5.58
C ASN A 37 10.14 -20.82 5.06
N GLN A 38 9.97 -20.31 3.84
CA GLN A 38 10.92 -19.40 3.22
C GLN A 38 10.20 -18.15 2.71
N THR A 39 10.84 -17.00 2.85
CA THR A 39 10.34 -15.75 2.26
C THR A 39 11.09 -15.47 0.97
N CYS A 40 10.49 -14.73 0.05
CA CYS A 40 11.19 -14.25 -1.14
C CYS A 40 12.43 -13.43 -0.73
N HIS A 41 13.50 -13.58 -1.52
CA HIS A 41 14.63 -12.66 -1.46
C HIS A 41 14.20 -11.30 -2.02
N LEU A 42 14.61 -10.24 -1.34
CA LEU A 42 14.29 -8.87 -1.74
C LEU A 42 15.52 -8.24 -2.36
N ASN A 43 15.33 -7.61 -3.52
CA ASN A 43 16.32 -6.75 -4.16
C ASN A 43 15.71 -5.34 -4.26
N PRO A 44 15.88 -4.51 -3.22
CA PRO A 44 15.27 -3.19 -3.15
C PRO A 44 15.71 -2.29 -4.30
N VAL A 45 14.80 -1.47 -4.83
CA VAL A 45 15.12 -0.51 -5.89
C VAL A 45 15.16 0.91 -5.34
N THR A 46 14.10 1.33 -4.66
CA THR A 46 13.87 2.69 -4.15
C THR A 46 12.90 2.67 -2.97
N ASP A 47 13.01 3.65 -2.07
CA ASP A 47 12.19 3.78 -0.86
C ASP A 47 11.07 4.83 -1.00
N ASP A 48 11.36 5.98 -1.61
CA ASP A 48 10.38 7.08 -1.69
C ASP A 48 10.22 7.65 -3.10
N MET A 49 11.30 8.14 -3.72
CA MET A 49 11.24 8.84 -5.01
C MET A 49 11.79 7.98 -6.16
N ALA A 50 10.89 7.59 -7.07
CA ALA A 50 11.23 6.85 -8.28
C ALA A 50 11.07 7.72 -9.52
N MET A 51 12.03 7.67 -10.43
CA MET A 51 11.94 8.26 -11.76
C MET A 51 11.40 7.24 -12.76
N CYS A 52 10.30 7.58 -13.43
CA CYS A 52 9.78 6.81 -14.55
C CYS A 52 10.45 7.32 -15.84
N ARG A 53 11.25 6.50 -16.52
CA ARG A 53 11.93 6.92 -17.75
C ARG A 53 10.99 6.77 -18.95
N PRO A 54 10.65 7.84 -19.69
CA PRO A 54 10.01 7.71 -20.99
C PRO A 54 11.07 7.21 -21.98
N THR A 55 11.13 5.90 -22.20
CA THR A 55 12.07 5.34 -23.18
C THR A 55 11.32 5.14 -24.50
N THR A 56 11.84 5.73 -25.58
CA THR A 56 11.41 5.43 -26.96
C THR A 56 11.73 3.99 -27.38
N LYS A 57 12.42 3.24 -26.51
CA LYS A 57 12.86 1.85 -26.66
C LYS A 57 12.30 0.92 -25.57
N ASN A 58 11.14 1.22 -24.98
CA ASN A 58 10.48 0.22 -24.14
C ASN A 58 10.04 -0.94 -25.04
N THR A 59 10.84 -2.00 -25.07
CA THR A 59 10.55 -3.25 -25.78
C THR A 59 9.51 -4.10 -25.05
N GLY A 60 9.34 -3.87 -23.74
CA GLY A 60 8.28 -4.43 -22.91
C GLY A 60 7.26 -3.34 -22.61
N ASP A 61 5.97 -3.63 -22.81
CA ASP A 61 4.85 -2.71 -22.50
C ASP A 61 4.64 -2.49 -20.98
N TYR A 62 5.73 -2.49 -20.20
CA TYR A 62 5.80 -2.30 -18.75
C TYR A 62 6.35 -0.92 -18.39
N LEU A 63 6.01 -0.44 -17.19
CA LEU A 63 6.59 0.79 -16.64
C LEU A 63 8.02 0.53 -16.21
N VAL A 64 8.97 1.35 -16.66
CA VAL A 64 10.37 1.26 -16.23
C VAL A 64 10.69 2.35 -15.23
N VAL A 65 11.19 1.95 -14.05
CA VAL A 65 11.53 2.85 -12.95
C VAL A 65 12.98 2.71 -12.54
N LYS A 66 13.56 3.80 -12.04
CA LYS A 66 14.86 3.82 -11.36
C LYS A 66 14.75 4.69 -10.12
N ASP A 67 15.55 4.38 -9.09
CA ASP A 67 15.65 5.26 -7.93
C ASP A 67 16.11 6.66 -8.35
N ALA A 68 15.42 7.69 -7.86
CA ALA A 68 15.82 9.09 -8.06
C ALA A 68 16.76 9.57 -6.93
N GLU A 69 17.03 8.72 -5.93
CA GLU A 69 17.76 9.06 -4.71
C GLU A 69 19.13 8.36 -4.61
N GLN A 70 20.02 8.94 -3.81
CA GLN A 70 21.34 8.35 -3.46
C GLN A 70 21.40 7.83 -2.03
N ALA A 71 20.40 8.19 -1.21
CA ALA A 71 20.24 7.77 0.17
C ALA A 71 18.75 7.75 0.49
N TRP A 72 18.35 6.92 1.45
CA TRP A 72 16.97 6.79 1.87
C TRP A 72 16.77 7.41 3.25
N PHE A 73 15.60 8.03 3.43
CA PHE A 73 15.25 8.75 4.64
C PHE A 73 14.33 7.93 5.55
N VAL A 74 14.91 6.90 6.17
CA VAL A 74 14.16 5.81 6.80
C VAL A 74 13.60 6.22 8.16
N ARG A 75 12.30 5.95 8.37
CA ARG A 75 11.63 6.14 9.67
C ARG A 75 11.80 4.94 10.57
N ILE A 76 12.21 5.20 11.81
CA ILE A 76 12.55 4.15 12.79
C ILE A 76 11.66 4.15 14.03
N ASN A 77 10.52 4.85 13.98
CA ASN A 77 9.63 5.02 15.14
C ASN A 77 9.01 3.72 15.69
N HIS A 78 9.01 2.64 14.90
CA HIS A 78 8.50 1.33 15.31
C HIS A 78 9.55 0.52 16.10
N ILE A 79 10.84 0.90 16.03
CA ILE A 79 11.94 0.23 16.71
C ILE A 79 12.03 0.82 18.12
N ARG A 80 11.53 0.08 19.11
CA ARG A 80 11.49 0.52 20.54
C ARG A 80 12.41 -0.28 21.45
N LYS A 81 13.04 -1.31 20.89
CA LYS A 81 13.97 -2.21 21.55
C LYS A 81 14.78 -2.96 20.51
N TYR A 82 15.91 -3.51 20.94
CA TYR A 82 16.70 -4.45 20.17
C TYR A 82 15.88 -5.68 19.70
N GLY A 83 16.19 -6.17 18.49
CA GLY A 83 15.54 -7.32 17.87
C GLY A 83 14.22 -7.01 17.16
N THR A 84 13.90 -5.73 16.92
CA THR A 84 12.71 -5.33 16.17
C THR A 84 12.96 -5.44 14.66
N ASN A 85 14.09 -4.90 14.19
CA ASN A 85 14.49 -4.98 12.78
C ASN A 85 16.00 -5.26 12.71
N PRO A 86 16.41 -6.55 12.74
CA PRO A 86 17.82 -6.92 12.81
C PRO A 86 18.68 -6.34 11.68
N HIS A 87 18.09 -6.17 10.49
CA HIS A 87 18.80 -5.62 9.35
C HIS A 87 19.14 -4.14 9.57
N LEU A 88 18.13 -3.33 9.91
CA LEU A 88 18.33 -1.90 10.16
C LEU A 88 19.14 -1.66 11.45
N GLU A 89 19.01 -2.52 12.45
CA GLU A 89 19.84 -2.50 13.65
C GLU A 89 21.31 -2.75 13.31
N SER A 90 21.61 -3.79 12.51
CA SER A 90 22.99 -4.11 12.13
C SER A 90 23.67 -2.97 11.35
N ILE A 91 23.00 -2.40 10.35
CA ILE A 91 23.57 -1.37 9.48
C ILE A 91 23.73 -0.02 10.18
N THR A 92 22.96 0.25 11.23
CA THR A 92 23.05 1.51 12.00
C THR A 92 24.00 1.43 13.20
N VAL A 93 24.19 0.24 13.77
CA VAL A 93 25.16 -0.01 14.85
C VAL A 93 26.59 -0.11 14.32
N HIS A 94 26.78 -0.75 13.16
CA HIS A 94 28.08 -0.91 12.51
C HIS A 94 28.05 -0.43 11.05
N PRO A 95 27.83 0.88 10.81
CA PRO A 95 27.76 1.38 9.45
C PRO A 95 29.15 1.40 8.80
N PRO A 96 29.26 1.16 7.48
CA PRO A 96 30.54 1.28 6.77
C PRO A 96 31.13 2.69 6.80
N GLU A 97 30.28 3.72 6.91
CA GLU A 97 30.64 5.13 7.02
C GLU A 97 29.69 5.85 7.99
N PRO A 98 30.05 7.01 8.56
CA PRO A 98 29.16 7.76 9.46
C PRO A 98 27.79 8.06 8.86
N LEU A 99 26.73 7.79 9.62
CA LEU A 99 25.34 8.08 9.24
C LEU A 99 24.82 9.34 9.94
N ILE A 100 23.73 9.89 9.40
CA ILE A 100 23.01 11.02 10.01
C ILE A 100 21.78 10.48 10.72
N PHE A 101 21.69 10.72 12.02
CA PHE A 101 20.58 10.35 12.89
C PHE A 101 19.81 11.61 13.33
N LEU A 102 18.48 11.53 13.33
CA LEU A 102 17.59 12.64 13.68
C LEU A 102 16.57 12.20 14.72
N ASN A 103 16.38 13.04 15.74
CA ASN A 103 15.45 12.82 16.86
C ASN A 103 15.73 11.54 17.66
N LEU A 104 17.00 11.24 17.88
CA LEU A 104 17.49 10.15 18.73
C LEU A 104 18.33 10.72 19.88
N ARG A 105 18.24 10.08 21.04
CA ARG A 105 19.17 10.31 22.14
C ARG A 105 20.50 9.66 21.76
N ALA A 106 21.58 10.39 21.94
CA ALA A 106 22.92 9.91 21.66
C ALA A 106 23.92 10.57 22.62
N VAL A 107 24.97 9.83 22.95
CA VAL A 107 26.12 10.33 23.69
C VAL A 107 27.29 10.49 22.70
N PRO A 108 28.01 11.63 22.69
CA PRO A 108 29.15 11.81 21.81
C PRO A 108 30.15 10.65 21.91
N LYS A 109 30.64 10.18 20.76
CA LYS A 109 31.58 9.04 20.62
C LYS A 109 31.03 7.66 21.02
N ALA A 110 29.75 7.56 21.41
CA ALA A 110 29.08 6.27 21.59
C ALA A 110 28.29 5.87 20.34
N THR A 111 27.94 4.59 20.23
CA THR A 111 26.98 4.12 19.23
C THR A 111 25.60 4.72 19.50
N CYS A 112 24.96 5.30 18.48
CA CYS A 112 23.59 5.77 18.58
C CYS A 112 22.63 4.57 18.49
N LEU A 113 21.87 4.31 19.55
CA LEU A 113 20.92 3.21 19.59
C LEU A 113 19.59 3.66 18.97
N ILE A 114 19.20 3.04 17.86
CA ILE A 114 18.05 3.49 17.06
C ILE A 114 16.68 3.32 17.73
N TRP A 115 16.61 2.68 18.90
CA TRP A 115 15.41 2.60 19.74
C TRP A 115 15.33 3.68 20.83
N GLU A 116 16.39 4.47 21.03
CA GLU A 116 16.43 5.53 22.03
C GLU A 116 16.01 6.87 21.41
N HIS A 117 14.71 7.06 21.22
CA HIS A 117 14.21 8.28 20.58
C HIS A 117 14.26 9.47 21.54
N THR A 118 14.43 10.69 21.01
CA THR A 118 14.15 11.89 21.81
C THR A 118 12.70 11.91 22.24
N GLU A 119 12.39 12.64 23.30
CA GLU A 119 11.02 12.80 23.77
C GLU A 119 10.45 14.12 23.24
N ASP A 120 9.25 14.08 22.66
CA ASP A 120 8.51 15.30 22.32
C ASP A 120 7.89 15.92 23.59
N LYS A 121 7.52 15.07 24.55
CA LYS A 121 7.05 15.39 25.91
C LYS A 121 7.54 14.30 26.88
N PRO A 122 7.65 14.55 28.19
CA PRO A 122 8.08 13.54 29.15
C PRO A 122 7.29 12.23 28.99
N GLY A 123 7.98 11.11 28.76
CA GLY A 123 7.39 9.79 28.55
C GLY A 123 6.78 9.55 27.15
N LEU A 124 6.74 10.56 26.28
CA LEU A 124 6.24 10.44 24.91
C LEU A 124 7.38 10.58 23.91
N PRO A 125 7.86 9.45 23.36
CA PRO A 125 8.96 9.48 22.41
C PRO A 125 8.53 10.07 21.06
N CYS A 126 9.45 10.73 20.38
CA CYS A 126 9.26 11.37 19.09
C CYS A 126 8.57 10.38 18.11
N PRO A 127 7.51 10.80 17.41
CA PRO A 127 6.82 9.94 16.45
C PRO A 127 7.60 9.82 15.15
N ASN A 128 8.57 10.71 14.86
CA ASN A 128 9.28 10.76 13.59
C ASN A 128 10.83 10.78 13.71
N PRO A 129 11.46 9.86 14.46
CA PRO A 129 12.90 9.61 14.38
C PRO A 129 13.28 9.03 13.02
N ARG A 130 14.44 9.44 12.53
CA ARG A 130 14.91 9.14 11.18
C ARG A 130 16.40 8.83 11.16
N VAL A 131 16.80 8.02 10.20
CA VAL A 131 18.19 7.83 9.79
C VAL A 131 18.30 8.06 8.29
N ILE A 132 19.35 8.77 7.86
CA ILE A 132 19.70 8.87 6.44
C ILE A 132 20.67 7.75 6.13
N LEU A 133 20.24 6.82 5.30
CA LEU A 133 20.99 5.62 4.94
C LEU A 133 21.44 5.71 3.48
N PRO A 134 22.74 5.79 3.18
CA PRO A 134 23.23 5.68 1.82
C PRO A 134 22.75 4.39 1.16
N ARG A 135 22.18 4.53 -0.04
CA ARG A 135 21.53 3.44 -0.74
C ARG A 135 22.45 2.24 -0.98
N ARG A 136 23.72 2.52 -1.28
CA ARG A 136 24.79 1.52 -1.46
C ARG A 136 25.04 0.62 -0.24
N PHE A 137 24.56 0.98 0.96
CA PHE A 137 24.69 0.14 2.14
C PHE A 137 23.55 -0.87 2.26
N VAL A 138 22.45 -0.67 1.53
CA VAL A 138 21.31 -1.59 1.53
C VAL A 138 21.69 -2.85 0.77
N PRO A 139 21.61 -4.04 1.38
CA PRO A 139 21.94 -5.29 0.72
C PRO A 139 21.09 -5.51 -0.53
N HIS A 140 21.74 -5.99 -1.59
CA HIS A 140 21.10 -6.36 -2.84
C HIS A 140 20.30 -5.23 -3.51
N VAL A 141 20.68 -3.97 -3.24
CA VAL A 141 20.07 -2.82 -3.89
C VAL A 141 20.32 -2.85 -5.40
N VAL A 142 19.32 -2.48 -6.20
CA VAL A 142 19.36 -2.58 -7.67
C VAL A 142 19.57 -1.22 -8.32
N ASP A 143 20.77 -0.92 -8.78
CA ASP A 143 21.11 0.36 -9.40
C ASP A 143 20.50 0.60 -10.80
N GLU A 144 20.17 -0.47 -11.51
CA GLU A 144 19.68 -0.39 -12.88
C GLU A 144 18.18 -0.11 -12.96
N PRO A 145 17.69 0.49 -14.06
CA PRO A 145 16.27 0.59 -14.31
C PRO A 145 15.59 -0.79 -14.31
N VAL A 146 14.43 -0.90 -13.67
CA VAL A 146 13.66 -2.14 -13.56
C VAL A 146 12.26 -1.98 -14.13
N GLU A 147 11.73 -3.07 -14.70
CA GLU A 147 10.33 -3.15 -15.12
C GLU A 147 9.41 -3.40 -13.92
N VAL A 148 8.33 -2.63 -13.85
CA VAL A 148 7.26 -2.79 -12.86
C VAL A 148 6.16 -3.63 -13.47
N MET A 149 6.15 -4.92 -13.17
CA MET A 149 5.07 -5.81 -13.63
C MET A 149 3.78 -5.60 -12.83
N ILE A 150 3.90 -5.32 -11.53
CA ILE A 150 2.78 -5.12 -10.62
C ILE A 150 2.99 -3.81 -9.87
N ARG A 151 1.99 -2.94 -9.94
CA ARG A 151 1.95 -1.67 -9.22
C ARG A 151 0.88 -1.75 -8.12
N SER A 152 1.34 -1.91 -6.88
CA SER A 152 0.45 -1.94 -5.72
C SER A 152 0.03 -0.54 -5.27
N PHE A 153 -1.14 -0.48 -4.64
CA PHE A 153 -1.65 0.67 -3.91
C PHE A 153 -1.97 0.24 -2.48
N GLY A 154 -1.19 0.75 -1.52
CA GLY A 154 -1.41 0.51 -0.10
C GLY A 154 -2.40 1.51 0.50
N ILE A 155 -3.44 1.01 1.18
CA ILE A 155 -4.45 1.85 1.83
C ILE A 155 -4.57 1.55 3.33
N ARG A 156 -4.50 2.57 4.18
CA ARG A 156 -4.67 2.39 5.63
C ARG A 156 -6.15 2.34 5.97
N MET A 157 -6.68 1.13 6.14
CA MET A 157 -8.10 0.91 6.40
C MET A 157 -8.43 1.07 7.91
N PRO A 158 -9.52 1.78 8.25
CA PRO A 158 -10.05 1.78 9.61
C PRO A 158 -10.68 0.43 9.96
N PRO A 159 -10.89 0.12 11.24
CA PRO A 159 -11.71 -1.02 11.63
C PRO A 159 -13.14 -0.85 11.11
N CYS A 160 -13.77 -1.95 10.69
CA CYS A 160 -15.16 -1.98 10.25
C CYS A 160 -15.88 -3.13 10.96
N THR A 161 -17.05 -2.85 11.55
CA THR A 161 -17.98 -3.85 12.10
C THR A 161 -19.42 -3.50 11.73
N LYS A 162 -20.38 -4.39 12.01
CA LYS A 162 -21.80 -4.16 11.77
C LYS A 162 -22.33 -3.00 12.62
N GLU A 163 -21.86 -2.87 13.85
CA GLU A 163 -22.26 -1.83 14.81
C GLU A 163 -21.61 -0.47 14.49
N LYS A 164 -20.39 -0.49 13.92
CA LYS A 164 -19.64 0.70 13.53
C LYS A 164 -19.06 0.53 12.12
N PRO A 165 -19.90 0.62 11.08
CA PRO A 165 -19.44 0.46 9.71
C PRO A 165 -18.50 1.60 9.31
N SER A 166 -17.52 1.26 8.47
CA SER A 166 -16.52 2.18 7.93
C SER A 166 -16.06 1.71 6.55
N TYR A 167 -15.23 2.49 5.85
CA TYR A 167 -14.68 2.10 4.55
C TYR A 167 -13.62 0.98 4.62
N GLY A 168 -13.37 0.39 5.80
CA GLY A 168 -12.42 -0.69 6.05
C GLY A 168 -12.84 -2.05 5.50
N ILE A 169 -13.33 -2.08 4.26
CA ILE A 169 -14.00 -3.21 3.62
C ILE A 169 -13.12 -3.94 2.59
N ALA A 170 -11.87 -3.53 2.41
CA ALA A 170 -10.93 -4.24 1.56
C ALA A 170 -10.42 -5.51 2.26
N GLY A 171 -10.43 -6.61 1.50
CA GLY A 171 -9.73 -7.86 1.82
C GLY A 171 -8.23 -7.75 1.56
N TYR A 172 -7.48 -8.80 1.92
CA TYR A 172 -6.01 -8.83 1.91
C TYR A 172 -5.37 -8.42 0.60
N LEU A 173 -6.01 -8.73 -0.52
CA LEU A 173 -5.52 -8.40 -1.85
C LEU A 173 -6.72 -8.23 -2.76
N HIS A 174 -6.74 -7.13 -3.51
CA HIS A 174 -7.71 -6.84 -4.54
C HIS A 174 -6.99 -6.54 -5.85
N VAL A 175 -7.61 -6.88 -6.97
CA VAL A 175 -7.11 -6.63 -8.32
C VAL A 175 -7.95 -5.53 -8.95
N LEU A 176 -7.30 -4.54 -9.59
CA LEU A 176 -7.99 -3.39 -10.16
C LEU A 176 -7.87 -3.38 -11.69
N PRO A 177 -8.98 -3.16 -12.43
CA PRO A 177 -8.91 -2.69 -13.81
C PRO A 177 -8.09 -1.40 -13.90
N ALA A 178 -7.41 -1.17 -15.03
CA ALA A 178 -6.50 -0.04 -15.18
C ALA A 178 -7.18 1.33 -14.96
N GLY A 179 -8.42 1.49 -15.43
CA GLY A 179 -9.20 2.71 -15.20
C GLY A 179 -9.52 2.95 -13.72
N LEU A 180 -9.87 1.88 -12.99
CA LEU A 180 -10.12 1.98 -11.54
C LEU A 180 -8.82 2.23 -10.75
N ALA A 181 -7.71 1.63 -11.17
CA ALA A 181 -6.40 1.91 -10.59
C ALA A 181 -5.98 3.37 -10.77
N TRP A 182 -6.34 3.99 -11.90
CA TRP A 182 -6.14 5.42 -12.11
C TRP A 182 -6.99 6.26 -11.13
N LEU A 183 -8.26 5.93 -10.91
CA LEU A 183 -9.11 6.62 -9.93
C LEU A 183 -8.56 6.57 -8.51
N TRP A 184 -8.09 5.40 -8.07
CA TRP A 184 -7.44 5.25 -6.75
C TRP A 184 -6.16 6.08 -6.61
N ARG A 185 -5.49 6.39 -7.71
CA ARG A 185 -4.38 7.36 -7.69
C ARG A 185 -4.94 8.76 -7.53
N LEU A 186 -6.03 9.14 -8.17
CA LEU A 186 -6.56 10.50 -8.05
C LEU A 186 -7.06 10.80 -6.63
N VAL A 187 -7.88 9.91 -6.08
CA VAL A 187 -8.59 10.11 -4.82
C VAL A 187 -8.45 8.87 -3.93
N ALA A 188 -7.71 9.01 -2.83
CA ALA A 188 -7.66 7.98 -1.79
C ALA A 188 -7.99 8.61 -0.44
N PRO A 189 -8.80 7.95 0.41
CA PRO A 189 -9.07 8.42 1.76
C PRO A 189 -7.77 8.63 2.53
N ARG A 190 -7.69 9.72 3.32
CA ARG A 190 -6.59 9.85 4.29
C ARG A 190 -6.62 8.68 5.24
N GLY A 191 -5.47 8.04 5.39
CA GLY A 191 -5.40 6.75 6.05
C GLY A 191 -5.70 6.82 7.55
N HIS A 192 -6.38 5.80 8.09
CA HIS A 192 -6.61 5.67 9.53
C HIS A 192 -5.27 5.68 10.31
N ASP A 193 -5.22 6.40 11.43
CA ASP A 193 -4.01 6.61 12.23
C ASP A 193 -2.79 7.12 11.43
N ASN A 194 -3.00 8.00 10.43
CA ASN A 194 -1.88 8.60 9.72
C ASN A 194 -1.14 9.59 10.66
N PRO A 195 0.14 9.35 11.00
CA PRO A 195 0.89 10.18 11.95
C PRO A 195 1.23 11.59 11.44
N SER A 196 0.89 11.92 10.20
CA SER A 196 1.03 13.26 9.62
C SER A 196 -0.22 14.14 9.81
N ILE A 197 -1.22 13.69 10.57
CA ILE A 197 -2.46 14.44 10.82
C ILE A 197 -2.34 15.28 12.10
N THR A 198 -2.46 16.60 11.95
CA THR A 198 -2.66 17.55 13.06
C THR A 198 -4.12 18.03 13.17
N ASP A 199 -5.01 17.53 12.31
CA ASP A 199 -6.37 18.07 12.12
C ASP A 199 -7.46 17.13 12.63
N THR A 200 -8.47 17.69 13.30
CA THR A 200 -9.52 16.97 14.04
C THR A 200 -10.82 16.88 13.24
N GLY A 201 -11.07 15.73 12.58
CA GLY A 201 -12.42 15.26 12.24
C GLY A 201 -12.72 14.99 10.75
N GLY A 202 -13.28 13.79 10.46
CA GLY A 202 -13.87 13.43 9.17
C GLY A 202 -12.96 12.70 8.17
N MET A 203 -13.56 11.97 7.21
CA MET A 203 -12.84 11.37 6.09
C MET A 203 -12.44 12.46 5.09
N SER A 204 -11.22 12.95 5.22
CA SER A 204 -10.58 13.85 4.25
C SER A 204 -9.86 13.04 3.16
N SER A 205 -9.59 13.66 2.00
CA SER A 205 -8.84 13.03 0.91
C SER A 205 -7.35 13.26 1.05
N GLU A 206 -6.57 12.21 0.88
CA GLU A 206 -5.11 12.28 0.69
C GLU A 206 -4.79 12.48 -0.79
N GLY A 207 -5.76 12.27 -1.70
CA GLY A 207 -5.48 12.03 -3.12
C GLY A 207 -4.50 10.87 -3.27
N VAL A 208 -3.54 10.95 -4.20
CA VAL A 208 -2.30 10.18 -4.05
C VAL A 208 -1.65 10.62 -2.72
N GLY A 209 -1.88 9.84 -1.67
CA GLY A 209 -1.21 9.99 -0.39
C GLY A 209 0.29 10.19 -0.61
N SER A 210 0.83 11.29 -0.08
CA SER A 210 2.20 11.79 -0.21
C SER A 210 2.70 12.33 -1.56
N TYR A 211 1.98 12.32 -2.68
CA TYR A 211 2.51 12.96 -3.90
C TYR A 211 2.06 14.40 -4.06
N TRP A 212 0.78 14.68 -3.81
CA TRP A 212 0.19 16.00 -4.06
C TRP A 212 0.85 17.18 -3.35
N PRO A 213 1.31 17.07 -2.08
CA PRO A 213 2.04 18.16 -1.43
C PRO A 213 3.36 18.55 -2.14
N PHE A 214 3.92 17.66 -2.97
CA PHE A 214 5.17 17.88 -3.71
C PHE A 214 4.94 18.08 -5.21
N ALA A 215 3.69 17.93 -5.68
CA ALA A 215 3.33 18.08 -7.08
C ALA A 215 3.20 19.57 -7.41
N THR A 216 4.10 20.07 -8.27
CA THR A 216 3.99 21.43 -8.82
C THR A 216 3.04 21.44 -10.02
N GLY A 217 2.25 22.51 -10.20
CA GLY A 217 1.32 22.64 -11.33
C GLY A 217 -0.12 22.24 -11.02
N ARG A 218 -0.94 22.01 -12.06
CA ARG A 218 -2.38 21.79 -11.90
C ARG A 218 -2.69 20.32 -11.66
N ILE A 219 -3.69 20.06 -10.82
CA ILE A 219 -4.16 18.70 -10.49
C ILE A 219 -4.57 17.91 -11.75
N VAL A 220 -5.13 18.59 -12.74
CA VAL A 220 -5.59 18.03 -14.03
C VAL A 220 -4.41 17.56 -14.88
N ASP A 221 -3.30 18.31 -14.90
CA ASP A 221 -2.12 17.96 -15.70
C ASP A 221 -1.48 16.68 -15.16
N HIS A 222 -1.40 16.54 -13.84
CA HIS A 222 -0.94 15.34 -13.16
C HIS A 222 -1.87 14.14 -13.37
N ALA A 223 -3.19 14.34 -13.32
CA ALA A 223 -4.17 13.30 -13.62
C ALA A 223 -3.98 12.77 -15.06
N ASN A 224 -3.78 13.68 -16.02
CA ASN A 224 -3.51 13.33 -17.42
C ASN A 224 -2.15 12.64 -17.59
N LEU A 225 -1.10 13.07 -16.88
CA LEU A 225 0.23 12.41 -16.92
C LEU A 225 0.16 10.96 -16.42
N LEU A 226 -0.54 10.73 -15.30
CA LEU A 226 -0.74 9.40 -14.76
C LEU A 226 -1.58 8.53 -15.71
N LEU A 227 -2.62 9.08 -16.33
CA LEU A 227 -3.46 8.35 -17.29
C LEU A 227 -2.62 7.90 -18.49
N ARG A 228 -1.83 8.81 -19.08
CA ARG A 228 -0.93 8.50 -20.20
C ARG A 228 0.11 7.45 -19.83
N GLN A 229 0.66 7.51 -18.61
CA GLN A 229 1.59 6.50 -18.13
C GLN A 229 0.95 5.11 -18.07
N ILE A 230 -0.28 5.02 -17.56
CA ILE A 230 -1.03 3.75 -17.53
C ILE A 230 -1.28 3.29 -18.96
N GLN A 231 -1.84 4.13 -19.84
CA GLN A 231 -2.11 3.79 -21.24
C GLN A 231 -0.89 3.31 -22.02
N SER A 232 0.29 3.88 -21.74
CA SER A 232 1.56 3.50 -22.41
C SER A 232 2.22 2.26 -21.81
N THR A 233 1.66 1.69 -20.72
CA THR A 233 2.22 0.52 -20.05
C THR A 233 1.17 -0.59 -19.85
N PRO A 234 0.56 -1.10 -20.94
CA PRO A 234 -0.60 -1.99 -20.86
C PRO A 234 -0.37 -3.35 -20.20
N LYS A 235 0.88 -3.78 -19.99
CA LYS A 235 1.17 -5.02 -19.27
C LYS A 235 1.28 -4.83 -17.75
N VAL A 236 1.27 -3.59 -17.25
CA VAL A 236 1.34 -3.31 -15.81
C VAL A 236 0.03 -3.67 -15.13
N ARG A 237 0.15 -4.50 -14.10
CA ARG A 237 -0.96 -4.99 -13.28
C ARG A 237 -1.17 -4.12 -12.04
N TYR A 238 -2.42 -3.88 -11.66
CA TYR A 238 -2.73 -3.03 -10.51
C TYR A 238 -3.41 -3.83 -9.39
N VAL A 239 -2.92 -3.62 -8.17
CA VAL A 239 -3.49 -4.27 -6.98
C VAL A 239 -3.72 -3.25 -5.87
N LEU A 240 -4.79 -3.46 -5.10
CA LEU A 240 -5.13 -2.68 -3.92
C LEU A 240 -4.92 -3.57 -2.68
N ILE A 241 -4.19 -3.06 -1.70
CA ILE A 241 -3.80 -3.83 -0.52
C ILE A 241 -4.04 -3.00 0.75
N PRO A 242 -4.90 -3.45 1.67
CA PRO A 242 -5.12 -2.75 2.91
C PRO A 242 -3.94 -2.92 3.87
N ASN A 243 -3.82 -1.99 4.81
CA ASN A 243 -3.04 -2.13 6.01
C ASN A 243 -3.82 -1.56 7.21
N GLN A 244 -3.29 -1.73 8.42
CA GLN A 244 -3.95 -1.54 9.72
C GLN A 244 -5.07 -2.55 9.98
N HIS A 245 -6.14 -2.55 9.19
CA HIS A 245 -7.31 -3.41 9.38
C HIS A 245 -7.80 -4.07 8.09
N VAL A 246 -8.42 -5.23 8.25
CA VAL A 246 -9.24 -5.93 7.25
C VAL A 246 -10.56 -6.29 7.94
N GLY A 247 -11.58 -5.45 7.76
CA GLY A 247 -12.83 -5.55 8.52
C GLY A 247 -12.58 -5.41 10.02
N ALA A 248 -12.98 -6.42 10.78
CA ALA A 248 -12.82 -6.51 12.23
C ALA A 248 -11.44 -7.04 12.67
N TRP A 249 -10.50 -7.28 11.75
CA TRP A 249 -9.18 -7.82 12.06
C TRP A 249 -8.12 -6.73 11.98
N ARG A 250 -7.35 -6.55 13.05
CA ARG A 250 -6.12 -5.77 13.06
C ARG A 250 -4.99 -6.60 12.45
N VAL A 251 -4.39 -6.09 11.37
CA VAL A 251 -3.45 -6.84 10.52
C VAL A 251 -2.11 -6.11 10.28
N SER A 252 -1.98 -4.85 10.71
CA SER A 252 -0.78 -4.03 10.45
C SER A 252 -0.43 -4.03 8.94
N PHE A 253 0.82 -4.28 8.55
CA PHE A 253 1.27 -4.40 7.15
C PHE A 253 1.26 -5.84 6.61
N MET A 254 0.74 -6.81 7.37
CA MET A 254 0.74 -8.22 6.98
C MET A 254 0.10 -8.51 5.62
N PRO A 255 -1.00 -7.84 5.20
CA PRO A 255 -1.55 -8.06 3.87
C PRO A 255 -0.57 -7.72 2.76
N GLN A 256 0.26 -6.68 2.93
CA GLN A 256 1.26 -6.27 1.96
C GLN A 256 2.39 -7.29 1.85
N TRP A 257 2.91 -7.77 2.98
CA TRP A 257 3.92 -8.82 2.98
C TRP A 257 3.39 -10.12 2.37
N ILE A 258 2.23 -10.61 2.81
CA ILE A 258 1.63 -11.85 2.26
C ILE A 258 1.34 -11.71 0.77
N SER A 259 0.83 -10.56 0.32
CA SER A 259 0.57 -10.32 -1.10
C SER A 259 1.86 -10.27 -1.91
N ARG A 260 2.94 -9.69 -1.39
CA ARG A 260 4.27 -9.74 -2.03
C ARG A 260 4.76 -11.17 -2.19
N GLU A 261 4.66 -11.97 -1.14
CA GLU A 261 5.05 -13.38 -1.16
C GLU A 261 4.21 -14.19 -2.18
N TYR A 262 2.91 -13.92 -2.25
CA TYR A 262 1.99 -14.56 -3.20
C TYR A 262 2.28 -14.16 -4.66
N LEU A 263 2.34 -12.87 -4.93
CA LEU A 263 2.51 -12.32 -6.27
C LEU A 263 3.92 -12.57 -6.83
N GLY A 264 4.95 -12.47 -5.97
CA GLY A 264 6.34 -12.73 -6.36
C GLY A 264 6.58 -14.17 -6.82
N ARG A 265 5.90 -15.15 -6.19
CA ARG A 265 5.96 -16.56 -6.60
C ARG A 265 5.13 -16.86 -7.84
N ARG A 266 4.02 -16.15 -8.02
CA ARG A 266 3.13 -16.33 -9.18
C ARG A 266 3.69 -15.69 -10.46
N GLY A 267 4.39 -14.57 -10.34
CA GLY A 267 4.89 -13.79 -11.46
C GLY A 267 3.77 -13.24 -12.35
N ALA A 268 3.96 -13.30 -13.67
CA ALA A 268 3.03 -12.76 -14.67
C ALA A 268 1.87 -13.71 -15.06
N ALA A 269 1.66 -14.82 -14.35
CA ALA A 269 0.54 -15.73 -14.66
C ALA A 269 -0.82 -15.04 -14.44
N ARG A 270 -1.77 -15.23 -15.36
CA ARG A 270 -3.15 -14.71 -15.24
C ARG A 270 -3.89 -15.37 -14.10
N PHE A 271 -4.90 -14.71 -13.53
CA PHE A 271 -5.75 -15.33 -12.51
C PHE A 271 -6.78 -16.23 -13.17
N HIS A 272 -7.02 -17.42 -12.61
CA HIS A 272 -8.13 -18.24 -13.08
C HIS A 272 -9.45 -17.54 -12.73
N PRO A 273 -10.47 -17.58 -13.61
CA PRO A 273 -11.77 -16.97 -13.32
C PRO A 273 -12.43 -17.46 -12.03
N GLN A 274 -12.10 -18.65 -11.52
CA GLN A 274 -12.60 -19.13 -10.23
C GLN A 274 -11.85 -18.52 -9.02
N GLN A 275 -10.64 -17.98 -9.21
CA GLN A 275 -9.81 -17.43 -8.14
C GLN A 275 -10.24 -16.02 -7.71
N ILE A 276 -10.86 -15.27 -8.61
CA ILE A 276 -11.28 -13.88 -8.38
C ILE A 276 -12.73 -13.68 -8.81
N GLN A 277 -13.42 -12.73 -8.17
CA GLN A 277 -14.78 -12.33 -8.53
C GLN A 277 -14.94 -10.82 -8.38
N PRO A 278 -15.88 -10.18 -9.12
CA PRO A 278 -16.18 -8.77 -8.89
C PRO A 278 -16.50 -8.55 -7.41
N SER A 279 -15.83 -7.58 -6.79
CA SER A 279 -16.10 -7.17 -5.42
C SER A 279 -17.52 -6.64 -5.32
N ARG A 280 -18.16 -6.90 -4.18
CA ARG A 280 -19.47 -6.32 -3.85
C ARG A 280 -19.46 -4.78 -3.88
N CYS A 281 -18.32 -4.16 -3.59
CA CYS A 281 -18.06 -2.75 -3.87
C CYS A 281 -17.22 -2.64 -5.16
N PRO A 282 -17.78 -2.12 -6.28
CA PRO A 282 -17.07 -2.00 -7.55
C PRO A 282 -15.77 -1.20 -7.47
N LEU A 283 -15.70 -0.22 -6.55
CA LEU A 283 -14.50 0.57 -6.31
C LEU A 283 -13.31 -0.26 -5.81
N LEU A 284 -13.52 -1.47 -5.27
CA LEU A 284 -12.43 -2.36 -4.89
C LEU A 284 -11.97 -3.27 -6.03
N GLY A 285 -12.63 -3.26 -7.20
CA GLY A 285 -12.30 -4.12 -8.32
C GLY A 285 -12.67 -5.58 -8.07
N TYR A 286 -11.69 -6.47 -8.13
CA TYR A 286 -11.85 -7.91 -7.97
C TYR A 286 -11.32 -8.40 -6.62
N ALA A 287 -12.19 -9.10 -5.88
CA ALA A 287 -11.83 -9.79 -4.65
C ALA A 287 -11.38 -11.23 -4.95
N PHE A 288 -10.52 -11.79 -4.10
CA PHE A 288 -10.13 -13.19 -4.20
C PHE A 288 -11.15 -14.11 -3.51
N ASN A 289 -11.46 -15.23 -4.16
CA ASN A 289 -12.21 -16.34 -3.56
C ASN A 289 -11.29 -17.27 -2.78
N THR A 290 -10.10 -17.50 -3.33
CA THR A 290 -9.09 -18.38 -2.74
C THR A 290 -7.71 -17.76 -2.94
N MET A 291 -6.89 -17.86 -1.90
CA MET A 291 -5.49 -17.47 -1.94
C MET A 291 -4.69 -18.46 -1.10
N GLN A 292 -3.56 -18.91 -1.63
CA GLN A 292 -2.69 -19.88 -0.97
C GLN A 292 -1.24 -19.42 -1.12
N VAL A 293 -0.49 -19.42 -0.02
CA VAL A 293 0.93 -19.04 -0.01
C VAL A 293 1.72 -20.23 0.54
N GLU A 294 2.63 -20.77 -0.27
CA GLU A 294 3.39 -22.01 0.00
C GLU A 294 2.54 -23.14 0.60
N GLY A 295 1.46 -23.50 -0.08
CA GLY A 295 0.61 -24.58 0.38
C GLY A 295 -0.36 -24.20 1.50
N THR A 296 -0.22 -23.03 2.13
CA THR A 296 -1.10 -22.62 3.23
C THR A 296 -2.26 -21.73 2.73
N PRO A 297 -3.53 -22.18 2.85
CA PRO A 297 -4.67 -21.39 2.43
C PRO A 297 -4.91 -20.22 3.40
N ILE A 298 -5.23 -19.07 2.83
CA ILE A 298 -5.69 -17.90 3.59
C ILE A 298 -7.21 -17.99 3.77
N SER A 299 -7.68 -17.77 5.01
CA SER A 299 -9.11 -17.85 5.33
C SER A 299 -9.93 -16.92 4.43
N PRO A 300 -11.07 -17.38 3.88
CA PRO A 300 -11.96 -16.53 3.06
C PRO A 300 -12.36 -15.23 3.75
N SER A 301 -12.49 -15.24 5.08
CA SER A 301 -12.79 -14.05 5.90
C SER A 301 -11.75 -12.92 5.81
N PHE A 302 -10.52 -13.22 5.40
CA PHE A 302 -9.49 -12.22 5.13
C PHE A 302 -9.51 -11.73 3.67
N LEU A 303 -10.14 -12.46 2.76
CA LEU A 303 -10.23 -12.12 1.34
C LEU A 303 -11.54 -11.36 1.02
N GLN A 304 -12.62 -11.72 1.72
CA GLN A 304 -13.97 -11.16 1.57
C GLN A 304 -14.49 -10.73 2.94
N VAL A 305 -14.45 -9.42 3.20
CA VAL A 305 -14.73 -8.83 4.52
C VAL A 305 -16.19 -9.04 4.94
N GLU A 306 -17.11 -9.05 3.99
CA GLU A 306 -18.54 -9.32 4.19
C GLU A 306 -18.82 -10.71 4.77
N THR A 307 -17.89 -11.65 4.65
CA THR A 307 -18.01 -13.01 5.23
C THR A 307 -17.58 -13.07 6.70
N GLN A 308 -17.04 -11.98 7.24
CA GLN A 308 -16.71 -11.88 8.66
C GLN A 308 -18.01 -11.75 9.49
N PRO A 309 -18.22 -12.57 10.53
CA PRO A 309 -19.41 -12.48 11.37
C PRO A 309 -19.62 -11.10 11.99
N GLU A 310 -18.53 -10.41 12.32
CA GLU A 310 -18.55 -9.08 12.94
C GLU A 310 -18.87 -7.96 11.95
N VAL A 311 -18.85 -8.21 10.64
CA VAL A 311 -19.14 -7.21 9.61
C VAL A 311 -20.46 -7.51 8.91
N GLY A 312 -20.57 -8.72 8.34
CA GLY A 312 -21.71 -9.11 7.52
C GLY A 312 -21.92 -8.24 6.28
N MET A 313 -22.96 -8.57 5.52
CA MET A 313 -23.31 -7.86 4.28
C MET A 313 -23.72 -6.40 4.55
N GLU A 314 -24.53 -6.16 5.58
CA GLU A 314 -25.01 -4.82 5.92
C GLU A 314 -23.88 -3.87 6.34
N GLY A 315 -22.94 -4.34 7.17
CA GLY A 315 -21.79 -3.53 7.60
C GLY A 315 -20.87 -3.22 6.42
N PHE A 316 -20.66 -4.20 5.54
CA PHE A 316 -19.91 -4.02 4.30
C PHE A 316 -20.57 -2.98 3.38
N ASP A 317 -21.88 -3.09 3.14
CA ASP A 317 -22.62 -2.21 2.23
C ASP A 317 -22.65 -0.77 2.74
N ALA A 318 -22.80 -0.58 4.06
CA ALA A 318 -22.67 0.73 4.68
C ALA A 318 -21.25 1.30 4.50
N GLY A 319 -20.21 0.47 4.62
CA GLY A 319 -18.83 0.84 4.33
C GLY A 319 -18.59 1.21 2.87
N ALA A 320 -19.20 0.48 1.94
CA ALA A 320 -19.13 0.74 0.51
C ALA A 320 -19.79 2.08 0.15
N GLU A 321 -20.93 2.40 0.77
CA GLU A 321 -21.60 3.68 0.58
C GLU A 321 -20.77 4.85 1.12
N ILE A 322 -20.10 4.67 2.26
CA ILE A 322 -19.16 5.67 2.81
C ILE A 322 -18.02 5.93 1.81
N LEU A 323 -17.44 4.86 1.25
CA LEU A 323 -16.37 4.96 0.26
C LEU A 323 -16.85 5.63 -1.03
N GLN A 324 -18.03 5.25 -1.52
CA GLN A 324 -18.63 5.83 -2.73
C GLN A 324 -18.85 7.34 -2.57
N LYS A 325 -19.47 7.78 -1.46
CA LYS A 325 -19.68 9.21 -1.17
C LYS A 325 -18.37 10.01 -1.13
N PHE A 326 -17.29 9.39 -0.65
CA PHE A 326 -15.97 9.99 -0.69
C PHE A 326 -15.49 10.18 -2.13
N PHE A 327 -15.53 9.14 -2.98
CA PHE A 327 -15.14 9.26 -4.39
C PHE A 327 -16.01 10.29 -5.13
N ASP A 328 -17.33 10.27 -4.92
CA ASP A 328 -18.28 11.21 -5.55
C ASP A 328 -17.96 12.68 -5.23
N ARG A 329 -17.51 12.95 -4.01
CA ARG A 329 -17.12 14.31 -3.59
C ARG A 329 -15.79 14.72 -4.19
N GLU A 330 -14.78 13.86 -4.08
CA GLU A 330 -13.40 14.22 -4.41
C GLU A 330 -13.13 14.26 -5.92
N LEU A 331 -13.75 13.36 -6.70
CA LEU A 331 -13.52 13.31 -8.15
C LEU A 331 -14.06 14.54 -8.89
N LYS A 332 -15.05 15.23 -8.33
CA LYS A 332 -15.58 16.48 -8.90
C LYS A 332 -14.51 17.55 -9.05
N ASN A 333 -13.48 17.54 -8.19
CA ASN A 333 -12.36 18.49 -8.26
C ASN A 333 -11.48 18.32 -9.52
N PHE A 334 -11.60 17.18 -10.21
CA PHE A 334 -10.85 16.89 -11.43
C PHE A 334 -11.63 17.21 -12.71
N LEU A 335 -12.94 17.51 -12.61
CA LEU A 335 -13.79 17.83 -13.76
C LEU A 335 -13.44 19.22 -14.31
N HIS A 336 -12.50 19.24 -15.23
CA HIS A 336 -12.02 20.44 -15.91
C HIS A 336 -12.05 20.24 -17.43
N PRO A 337 -12.22 21.30 -18.25
CA PRO A 337 -12.17 21.21 -19.71
C PRO A 337 -10.92 20.48 -20.24
N ASP A 338 -9.76 20.74 -19.64
CA ASP A 338 -8.47 20.15 -20.02
C ASP A 338 -8.25 18.70 -19.56
N LEU A 339 -9.17 18.11 -18.78
CA LEU A 339 -9.06 16.70 -18.40
C LEU A 339 -9.23 15.83 -19.65
N ASP A 340 -8.37 14.81 -19.79
CA ASP A 340 -8.40 13.86 -20.89
C ASP A 340 -9.82 13.27 -21.09
N PRO A 341 -10.32 13.16 -22.33
CA PRO A 341 -11.65 12.61 -22.59
C PRO A 341 -11.88 11.22 -22.00
N LEU A 342 -10.87 10.34 -22.00
CA LEU A 342 -10.97 9.03 -21.34
C LEU A 342 -11.04 9.20 -19.82
N GLY A 343 -10.24 10.10 -19.25
CA GLY A 343 -10.29 10.44 -17.83
C GLY A 343 -11.69 10.90 -17.39
N LYS A 344 -12.34 11.74 -18.20
CA LYS A 344 -13.74 12.16 -17.97
C LYS A 344 -14.71 10.98 -17.98
N LYS A 345 -14.56 10.04 -18.92
CA LYS A 345 -15.40 8.82 -18.98
C LYS A 345 -15.22 7.91 -17.77
N ILE A 346 -13.98 7.75 -17.30
CA ILE A 346 -13.68 6.95 -16.12
C ILE A 346 -14.28 7.60 -14.86
N ILE A 347 -14.16 8.93 -14.72
CA ILE A 347 -14.81 9.65 -13.60
C ILE A 347 -16.33 9.53 -13.69
N ALA A 348 -16.92 9.71 -14.87
CA ALA A 348 -18.36 9.56 -15.07
C ALA A 348 -18.83 8.16 -14.67
N CYS A 349 -18.12 7.10 -15.09
CA CYS A 349 -18.38 5.73 -14.68
C CYS A 349 -18.43 5.56 -13.14
N CYS A 350 -17.56 6.25 -12.40
CA CYS A 350 -17.60 6.24 -10.93
C CYS A 350 -18.81 6.98 -10.37
N LEU A 351 -19.11 8.17 -10.89
CA LEU A 351 -20.23 9.00 -10.43
C LEU A 351 -21.59 8.36 -10.75
N ASP A 352 -21.66 7.60 -11.85
CA ASP A 352 -22.83 6.83 -12.28
C ASP A 352 -22.92 5.45 -11.60
N ARG A 353 -22.01 5.16 -10.66
CA ARG A 353 -21.94 3.89 -9.90
C ARG A 353 -21.80 2.66 -10.81
N GLY A 354 -20.96 2.76 -11.82
CA GLY A 354 -20.64 1.67 -12.75
C GLY A 354 -20.05 0.44 -12.05
N SER A 355 -20.26 -0.70 -12.69
CA SER A 355 -19.73 -1.99 -12.28
C SER A 355 -18.24 -2.12 -12.59
N VAL A 356 -17.60 -3.15 -12.03
CA VAL A 356 -16.18 -3.45 -12.32
C VAL A 356 -15.95 -3.67 -13.82
N ARG A 357 -16.92 -4.29 -14.51
CA ARG A 357 -16.86 -4.57 -15.96
C ARG A 357 -16.95 -3.30 -16.80
N ASP A 358 -17.63 -2.26 -16.31
CA ASP A 358 -17.68 -0.98 -17.03
C ASP A 358 -16.29 -0.32 -17.04
N TYR A 359 -15.49 -0.47 -15.98
CA TYR A 359 -14.10 -0.02 -15.97
C TYR A 359 -13.19 -0.83 -16.90
N GLU A 360 -13.40 -2.14 -17.02
CA GLU A 360 -12.70 -3.00 -18.00
C GLU A 360 -13.06 -2.67 -19.45
N ALA A 361 -14.27 -2.17 -19.71
CA ALA A 361 -14.66 -1.74 -21.04
C ALA A 361 -14.00 -0.40 -21.43
N LEU A 362 -13.62 0.42 -20.45
CA LEU A 362 -13.00 1.72 -20.68
C LEU A 362 -11.49 1.63 -20.92
N MET A 363 -10.82 0.64 -20.33
CA MET A 363 -9.39 0.40 -20.47
C MET A 363 -9.10 -1.09 -20.41
N TYR A 364 -7.97 -1.52 -21.00
CA TYR A 364 -7.56 -2.91 -21.02
C TYR A 364 -7.58 -3.59 -19.63
N ASP A 365 -7.90 -4.87 -19.63
CA ASP A 365 -7.70 -5.76 -18.47
C ASP A 365 -6.37 -6.51 -18.61
N VAL A 366 -5.65 -6.65 -17.50
CA VAL A 366 -4.28 -7.21 -17.46
C VAL A 366 -4.22 -8.57 -16.75
N PHE A 367 -5.33 -9.00 -16.18
CA PHE A 367 -5.43 -10.19 -15.35
C PHE A 367 -6.33 -11.29 -15.95
N PHE A 368 -7.17 -10.97 -16.94
CA PHE A 368 -7.96 -11.91 -17.74
C PHE A 368 -7.34 -12.29 -19.08
#